data_AF-E9IKC2-F1
#
_entry.id   AF-E9IKC2-F1
#
_cell.length_a   1.000
_cell.length_b   1.000
_cell.length_c   1.000
_cell.angle_alpha   90.00
_cell.angle_beta   90.00
_cell.angle_gamma   90.00
#
_symmetry.space_group_name_H-M   'P 1'
#
loop_
_entity.id
_entity.type
_entity.pdbx_description
1 polymer ?
#
loop_
_entity_poly.entity_id
_entity_poly.type
_entity_poly.pdbx_seq_one_letter_code
_entity_poly.pdbx_strand_id
1 'polypeptide(L)'
;VYLLIDTSEKTLKTMYEDLPRHIENFLNSQNQKKIIEVTERVKQQYFHNKPFTEENIPSIIRCLSDIHFNIPTKDFVNKRRKKKQALTFFYQFSYVGNQMTQTRLTENKWTTIGASHVDDMPYLFYLPKCKIDDPEPPAIGTKDREILEILTRMWTNFAKIG
;
A
#
# COMPACT_ATOMS: atom_id res chain seq x y z
N VAL A 1 -4.67 -0.34 -8.85
CA VAL A 1 -3.30 0.10 -8.51
C VAL A 1 -2.40 -1.11 -8.65
N TYR A 2 -1.73 -1.17 -9.79
CA TYR A 2 -0.86 -2.26 -10.26
C TYR A 2 0.47 -1.65 -10.72
N LEU A 3 0.98 -0.72 -9.90
CA LEU A 3 2.03 0.22 -10.32
C LEU A 3 3.35 -0.46 -10.68
N LEU A 4 3.57 -1.72 -10.28
CA LEU A 4 4.82 -2.44 -10.48
C LEU A 4 4.61 -3.89 -10.95
N ILE A 5 3.52 -4.19 -11.69
CA ILE A 5 3.42 -5.51 -12.36
C ILE A 5 4.56 -5.65 -13.38
N ASP A 6 4.74 -4.64 -14.22
CA ASP A 6 5.80 -4.59 -15.22
C ASP A 6 6.98 -3.79 -14.67
N THR A 7 8.13 -4.45 -14.56
CA THR A 7 9.38 -3.87 -14.08
C THR A 7 10.42 -3.73 -15.19
N SER A 8 9.99 -3.73 -16.45
CA SER A 8 10.85 -3.44 -17.59
C SER A 8 11.48 -2.06 -17.47
N GLU A 9 12.69 -1.90 -18.00
CA GLU A 9 13.42 -0.63 -17.98
C GLU A 9 12.59 0.52 -18.57
N LYS A 10 11.84 0.25 -19.65
CA LYS A 10 10.93 1.23 -20.28
C LYS A 10 9.84 1.70 -19.32
N THR A 11 9.23 0.78 -18.59
CA THR A 11 8.16 1.10 -17.63
C THR A 11 8.72 1.86 -16.43
N LEU A 12 9.83 1.41 -15.87
CA LEU A 12 10.50 2.09 -14.77
C LEU A 12 10.94 3.52 -15.15
N LYS A 13 11.46 3.71 -16.36
CA LYS A 13 11.81 5.03 -16.89
C LYS A 13 10.59 5.95 -16.98
N THR A 14 9.49 5.46 -17.57
CA THR A 14 8.22 6.20 -17.65
C THR A 14 7.73 6.61 -16.26
N MET A 15 7.76 5.69 -15.29
CA MET A 15 7.37 5.97 -13.91
C MET A 15 8.24 7.04 -13.23
N TYR A 16 9.56 7.03 -13.49
CA TYR A 16 10.46 8.05 -12.96
C TYR A 16 10.17 9.44 -13.57
N GLU A 17 9.86 9.49 -14.87
CA GLU A 17 9.47 10.70 -15.59
C GLU A 17 8.11 11.24 -15.09
N ASP A 18 7.19 10.35 -14.71
CA ASP A 18 5.86 10.68 -14.16
C ASP A 18 5.88 11.09 -12.67
N LEU A 19 7.01 10.95 -11.97
CA LEU A 19 7.13 11.31 -10.54
C LEU A 19 6.60 12.72 -10.20
N PRO A 20 6.87 13.79 -10.98
CA PRO A 20 6.30 15.11 -10.72
C PRO A 20 4.76 15.12 -10.69
N ARG A 21 4.11 14.30 -11.52
CA ARG A 21 2.64 14.17 -11.55
C ARG A 21 2.11 13.51 -10.27
N HIS A 22 2.83 12.52 -9.75
CA HIS A 22 2.50 11.92 -8.45
C HIS A 22 2.62 12.96 -7.32
N ILE A 23 3.64 13.82 -7.37
CA ILE A 23 3.84 14.90 -6.41
C ILE A 23 2.78 15.99 -6.54
N GLU A 24 2.40 16.40 -7.75
CA GLU A 24 1.30 17.33 -7.98
C GLU A 24 0.00 16.84 -7.33
N ASN A 25 -0.36 15.57 -7.57
CA ASN A 25 -1.54 14.95 -6.98
C ASN A 25 -1.45 14.88 -5.45
N PHE A 26 -0.29 14.52 -4.91
CA PHE A 26 -0.07 14.46 -3.46
C PHE A 26 -0.19 15.83 -2.78
N LEU A 27 0.34 16.88 -3.42
CA LEU A 27 0.26 18.24 -2.90
C LEU A 27 -1.12 18.86 -3.09
N ASN A 28 -1.93 18.32 -4.00
CA ASN A 28 -3.20 18.88 -4.46
C ASN A 28 -3.06 20.40 -4.75
N SER A 29 -2.02 20.74 -5.52
CA SER A 29 -1.61 22.12 -5.75
C SER A 29 -1.07 22.30 -7.16
N GLN A 30 -1.44 23.41 -7.80
CA GLN A 30 -0.95 23.79 -9.14
C GLN A 30 0.33 24.67 -9.09
N ASN A 31 0.95 24.81 -7.91
CA ASN A 31 2.17 25.63 -7.77
C ASN A 31 3.39 24.88 -8.32
N GLN A 32 3.77 25.20 -9.56
CA GLN A 32 4.88 24.58 -10.27
C GLN A 32 6.22 24.63 -9.51
N LYS A 33 6.55 25.77 -8.90
CA LYS A 33 7.81 25.91 -8.12
C LYS A 33 7.83 24.92 -6.95
N LYS A 34 6.71 24.78 -6.24
CA LYS A 34 6.58 23.85 -5.12
C LYS A 34 6.61 22.39 -5.57
N ILE A 35 5.95 22.06 -6.68
CA ILE A 35 5.98 20.71 -7.25
C ILE A 35 7.42 20.31 -7.59
N ILE A 36 8.16 21.18 -8.27
CA ILE A 36 9.57 20.94 -8.62
C ILE A 36 10.41 20.76 -7.35
N GLU A 37 10.31 21.68 -6.39
CA GLU A 37 11.08 21.61 -5.14
C GLU A 37 10.84 20.30 -4.37
N VAL A 38 9.58 19.89 -4.24
CA VAL A 38 9.23 18.65 -3.54
C VAL A 38 9.66 17.42 -4.33
N THR A 39 9.53 17.45 -5.66
CA THR A 39 9.97 16.35 -6.52
C THR A 39 11.47 16.10 -6.38
N GLU A 40 12.29 17.16 -6.40
CA GLU A 40 13.74 17.02 -6.24
C GLU A 40 14.11 16.53 -4.83
N ARG A 41 13.38 16.96 -3.79
CA ARG A 41 13.55 16.39 -2.44
C ARG A 41 13.21 14.91 -2.39
N VAL A 42 12.15 14.47 -3.06
CA VAL A 42 11.74 13.06 -3.11
C VAL A 42 12.78 12.24 -3.87
N LYS A 43 13.26 12.73 -5.02
CA LYS A 43 14.33 12.10 -5.80
C LYS A 43 15.60 11.91 -4.96
N GLN A 44 16.01 12.96 -4.24
CA GLN A 44 17.18 12.91 -3.38
C GLN A 44 16.99 11.93 -2.22
N GLN A 45 15.85 12.00 -1.53
CA GLN A 45 15.61 11.24 -0.29
C GLN A 45 15.44 9.74 -0.52
N TYR A 46 14.73 9.33 -1.58
CA TYR A 46 14.42 7.92 -1.82
C TYR A 46 15.39 7.25 -2.80
N PHE A 47 15.98 8.03 -3.71
CA PHE A 47 16.72 7.48 -4.85
C PHE A 47 18.13 8.06 -5.01
N HIS A 48 18.55 9.01 -4.16
CA HIS A 48 19.84 9.70 -4.30
C HIS A 48 20.03 10.30 -5.71
N ASN A 49 18.95 10.83 -6.30
CA ASN A 49 18.87 11.34 -7.67
C ASN A 49 19.21 10.31 -8.77
N LYS A 50 19.20 9.01 -8.45
CA LYS A 50 19.31 7.94 -9.44
C LYS A 50 17.94 7.66 -10.08
N PRO A 51 17.90 7.28 -11.36
CA PRO A 51 16.66 6.86 -12.01
C PRO A 51 16.14 5.56 -11.39
N PHE A 52 14.89 5.22 -11.69
CA PHE A 52 14.32 3.92 -11.33
C PHE A 52 15.03 2.81 -12.09
N THR A 53 15.42 1.77 -11.36
CA THR A 53 16.01 0.55 -11.87
C THR A 53 15.40 -0.62 -11.10
N GLU A 54 15.55 -1.83 -11.63
CA GLU A 54 15.04 -3.01 -10.94
C GLU A 54 15.67 -3.19 -9.54
N GLU A 55 16.94 -2.80 -9.40
CA GLU A 55 17.67 -2.87 -8.12
C GLU A 55 17.06 -1.99 -7.02
N ASN A 56 16.41 -0.88 -7.39
CA ASN A 56 15.84 0.06 -6.42
C ASN A 56 14.32 -0.04 -6.27
N ILE A 57 13.69 -1.10 -6.80
CA ILE A 57 12.25 -1.37 -6.62
C ILE A 57 11.76 -1.28 -5.17
N PRO A 58 12.47 -1.80 -4.16
CA PRO A 58 12.06 -1.62 -2.76
C PRO A 58 11.92 -0.13 -2.36
N SER A 59 12.82 0.73 -2.84
CA SER A 59 12.74 2.18 -2.63
C SER A 59 11.59 2.82 -3.41
N ILE A 60 11.32 2.34 -4.64
CA ILE A 60 10.18 2.79 -5.44
C ILE A 60 8.87 2.48 -4.71
N ILE A 61 8.71 1.25 -4.22
CA ILE A 61 7.53 0.79 -3.48
C ILE A 61 7.33 1.64 -2.23
N ARG A 62 8.40 1.89 -1.47
CA ARG A 62 8.34 2.74 -0.27
C ARG A 62 7.89 4.17 -0.61
N CYS A 63 8.51 4.77 -1.63
CA CYS A 63 8.20 6.13 -2.07
C CYS A 63 6.72 6.27 -2.50
N LEU A 64 6.26 5.39 -3.40
CA LEU A 64 4.88 5.43 -3.90
C LEU A 64 3.86 5.12 -2.79
N SER A 65 4.18 4.20 -1.87
CA SER A 65 3.34 3.91 -0.70
C SER A 65 3.22 5.13 0.21
N ASP A 66 4.32 5.85 0.44
CA ASP A 66 4.34 7.04 1.26
C ASP A 66 3.55 8.20 0.64
N ILE A 67 3.75 8.45 -0.65
CA ILE A 67 3.06 9.50 -1.42
C ILE A 67 1.55 9.22 -1.51
N HIS A 68 1.15 7.99 -1.85
CA HIS A 68 -0.26 7.70 -2.13
C HIS A 68 -1.10 7.33 -0.91
N PHE A 69 -0.50 6.74 0.12
CA PHE A 69 -1.26 6.15 1.23
C PHE A 69 -0.77 6.62 2.60
N ASN A 70 0.51 6.40 2.93
CA ASN A 70 0.95 6.52 4.33
C ASN A 70 0.95 7.96 4.82
N ILE A 71 1.53 8.90 4.07
CA ILE A 71 1.62 10.30 4.50
C ILE A 71 0.23 10.94 4.55
N PRO A 72 -0.63 10.85 3.51
CA PRO A 72 -1.97 11.42 3.56
C PRO A 72 -2.83 10.85 4.70
N THR A 73 -2.77 9.54 4.93
CA THR A 73 -3.55 8.89 5.99
C THR A 73 -3.08 9.32 7.38
N LYS A 74 -1.76 9.35 7.61
CA LYS A 74 -1.19 9.82 8.89
C LYS A 74 -1.51 11.30 9.15
N ASP A 75 -1.45 12.14 8.13
CA ASP A 75 -1.83 13.55 8.25
C ASP A 75 -3.33 13.71 8.59
N PHE A 76 -4.20 12.96 7.91
CA PHE A 76 -5.65 12.93 8.21
C PHE A 76 -5.93 12.52 9.66
N VAL A 77 -5.35 11.41 10.12
CA VAL A 77 -5.50 10.93 11.50
C VAL A 77 -4.99 11.96 12.50
N ASN A 78 -3.85 12.60 12.22
CA ASN A 78 -3.31 13.65 13.08
C ASN A 78 -4.22 14.88 13.14
N LYS A 79 -4.79 15.31 12.02
CA LYS A 79 -5.76 16.42 11.95
C LYS A 79 -7.03 16.09 12.74
N ARG A 80 -7.58 14.88 12.58
CA ARG A 80 -8.72 14.37 13.36
C ARG A 80 -8.44 14.39 14.86
N ARG A 81 -7.29 13.82 15.26
CA ARG A 81 -6.83 13.78 16.66
C ARG A 81 -6.74 15.18 17.28
N LYS A 82 -6.20 16.17 16.54
CA LYS A 82 -6.08 17.56 17.02
C LYS A 82 -7.44 18.22 17.23
N LYS A 83 -8.43 17.94 16.38
CA LYS A 83 -9.78 18.48 16.50
C LYS A 83 -10.56 17.90 17.70
N LYS A 84 -10.22 16.69 18.15
CA LYS A 84 -10.87 15.99 19.29
C LYS A 84 -12.40 15.91 19.21
N GLN A 85 -12.96 15.87 18.00
CA GLN A 85 -14.41 15.87 17.78
C GLN A 85 -15.05 14.48 17.89
N ALA A 86 -14.28 13.41 17.68
CA ALA A 86 -14.74 12.03 17.76
C ALA A 86 -13.55 11.09 17.95
N LEU A 87 -13.81 9.90 18.52
CA LEU A 87 -12.85 8.81 18.57
C LEU A 87 -12.36 8.50 17.15
N THR A 88 -11.07 8.21 17.02
CA THR A 88 -10.42 7.90 15.75
C THR A 88 -9.51 6.72 15.97
N PHE A 89 -9.85 5.60 15.36
CA PHE A 89 -9.03 4.39 15.34
C PHE A 89 -8.26 4.33 14.03
N PHE A 90 -7.04 3.78 14.10
CA PHE A 90 -6.15 3.65 12.96
C PHE A 90 -5.39 2.34 13.10
N TYR A 91 -5.34 1.55 12.03
CA TYR A 91 -4.55 0.32 11.97
C TYR A 91 -3.67 0.33 10.72
N GLN A 92 -2.59 -0.45 10.78
CA GLN A 92 -1.72 -0.72 9.64
C GLN A 92 -1.66 -2.23 9.46
N PHE A 93 -2.08 -2.72 8.30
CA PHE A 93 -1.91 -4.12 7.93
C PHE A 93 -0.51 -4.33 7.36
N SER A 94 0.21 -5.33 7.86
CA SER A 94 1.59 -5.64 7.44
C SER A 94 1.88 -7.14 7.37
N TYR A 95 0.85 -7.97 7.42
CA TYR A 95 1.02 -9.42 7.44
C TYR A 95 1.20 -9.97 6.02
N VAL A 96 2.24 -10.77 5.82
CA VAL A 96 2.49 -11.51 4.58
C VAL A 96 2.33 -13.00 4.89
N GLY A 97 1.11 -13.49 4.67
CA GLY A 97 0.73 -14.88 4.91
C GLY A 97 0.72 -15.74 3.65
N ASN A 98 0.19 -16.96 3.76
CA ASN A 98 0.14 -17.92 2.65
C ASN A 98 -1.16 -17.87 1.86
N GLN A 99 -2.18 -17.17 2.36
CA GLN A 99 -3.41 -16.95 1.59
C GLN A 99 -3.10 -16.30 0.25
N MET A 100 -3.79 -16.77 -0.79
CA MET A 100 -3.75 -16.13 -2.09
C MET A 100 -4.34 -14.72 -1.98
N THR A 101 -3.63 -13.73 -2.53
CA THR A 101 -4.03 -12.33 -2.55
C THR A 101 -4.05 -11.81 -3.98
N GLN A 102 -4.67 -10.65 -4.22
CA GLN A 102 -4.64 -10.04 -5.55
C GLN A 102 -3.23 -9.74 -6.03
N THR A 103 -2.32 -9.41 -5.11
CA THR A 103 -0.91 -9.21 -5.40
C THR A 103 -0.24 -10.52 -5.81
N ARG A 104 -0.46 -11.62 -5.06
CA ARG A 104 0.11 -12.93 -5.41
C ARG A 104 -0.40 -13.47 -6.76
N LEU A 105 -1.63 -13.14 -7.15
CA LEU A 105 -2.18 -13.50 -8.46
C LEU A 105 -1.44 -12.84 -9.65
N THR A 106 -0.62 -11.81 -9.43
CA THR A 106 0.17 -11.21 -10.53
C THR A 106 1.46 -11.98 -10.80
N GLU A 107 1.77 -13.02 -10.01
CA GLU A 107 2.98 -13.85 -10.12
C GLU A 107 4.30 -13.05 -10.13
N ASN A 108 4.25 -11.83 -9.59
CA ASN A 108 5.40 -10.94 -9.61
C ASN A 108 6.36 -11.33 -8.48
N LYS A 109 7.68 -11.33 -8.75
CA LYS A 109 8.69 -11.73 -7.76
C LYS A 109 8.77 -10.81 -6.54
N TRP A 110 8.21 -9.60 -6.62
CA TRP A 110 8.17 -8.61 -5.55
C TRP A 110 6.96 -8.76 -4.63
N THR A 111 6.08 -9.73 -4.86
CA THR A 111 4.83 -9.94 -4.11
C THR A 111 5.04 -10.33 -2.65
N THR A 112 6.26 -10.72 -2.25
CA THR A 112 6.58 -11.19 -0.90
C THR A 112 7.35 -10.18 -0.06
N ILE A 113 7.73 -9.02 -0.61
CA ILE A 113 8.57 -8.04 0.12
C ILE A 113 7.81 -7.32 1.24
N GLY A 114 6.48 -7.41 1.25
CA GLY A 114 5.62 -6.76 2.22
C GLY A 114 4.14 -6.94 1.85
N ALA A 115 3.25 -6.53 2.76
CA ALA A 115 1.83 -6.48 2.44
C ALA A 115 1.57 -5.39 1.41
N SER A 116 0.90 -5.75 0.32
CA SER A 116 0.55 -4.84 -0.76
C SER A 116 -0.88 -4.32 -0.61
N HIS A 117 -1.24 -3.40 -1.49
CA HIS A 117 -2.59 -2.87 -1.56
C HIS A 117 -3.59 -4.02 -1.73
N VAL A 118 -4.67 -3.98 -0.95
CA VAL A 118 -5.78 -4.96 -0.91
C VAL A 118 -5.43 -6.39 -0.48
N ASP A 119 -4.22 -6.64 0.05
CA ASP A 119 -3.83 -7.97 0.54
C ASP A 119 -4.50 -8.35 1.88
N ASP A 120 -5.11 -7.40 2.58
CA ASP A 120 -5.95 -7.64 3.76
C ASP A 120 -7.34 -8.17 3.39
N MET A 121 -7.80 -7.91 2.16
CA MET A 121 -9.17 -8.24 1.73
C MET A 121 -9.49 -9.75 1.74
N PRO A 122 -8.63 -10.68 1.28
CA PRO A 122 -8.88 -12.11 1.39
C PRO A 122 -9.02 -12.62 2.84
N TYR A 123 -8.47 -11.89 3.82
CA TYR A 123 -8.62 -12.21 5.24
C TYR A 123 -9.91 -11.65 5.86
N LEU A 124 -10.63 -10.78 5.13
CA LEU A 124 -11.89 -10.18 5.59
C LEU A 124 -13.10 -10.72 4.81
N PHE A 125 -12.92 -11.03 3.53
CA PHE A 125 -13.96 -11.44 2.61
C PHE A 125 -13.55 -12.67 1.81
N TYR A 126 -14.54 -13.48 1.45
CA TYR A 126 -14.36 -14.51 0.44
C TYR A 126 -14.20 -13.86 -0.94
N LEU A 127 -13.00 -13.93 -1.52
CA LEU A 127 -12.71 -13.40 -2.86
C LEU A 127 -12.57 -14.55 -3.85
N PRO A 128 -13.56 -14.81 -4.73
CA PRO A 128 -13.54 -15.97 -5.62
C PRO A 128 -12.26 -16.09 -6.46
N LYS A 129 -11.71 -14.97 -6.94
CA LYS A 129 -10.47 -14.95 -7.72
C LYS A 129 -9.25 -15.47 -6.95
N CYS A 130 -9.24 -15.35 -5.62
CA CYS A 130 -8.16 -15.83 -4.75
C CYS A 130 -8.48 -17.22 -4.17
N LYS A 131 -9.57 -17.86 -4.58
CA LYS A 131 -10.10 -19.08 -3.96
C LYS A 131 -10.35 -20.20 -4.98
N ILE A 132 -9.72 -20.11 -6.15
CA ILE A 132 -9.85 -21.08 -7.24
C ILE A 132 -9.24 -22.42 -6.83
N ASP A 133 -7.99 -22.41 -6.34
CA ASP A 133 -7.26 -23.63 -5.99
C ASP A 133 -7.40 -24.06 -4.51
N ASP A 134 -7.74 -23.10 -3.64
CA ASP A 134 -7.96 -23.31 -2.20
C ASP A 134 -9.25 -22.60 -1.77
N PRO A 135 -10.42 -23.25 -1.96
CA PRO A 135 -11.72 -22.62 -1.70
C PRO A 135 -12.04 -22.51 -0.20
N GLU A 136 -11.39 -23.30 0.65
CA GLU A 136 -11.69 -23.29 2.07
C GLU A 136 -11.06 -22.06 2.77
N PRO A 137 -11.61 -21.63 3.93
CA PRO A 137 -10.91 -20.68 4.78
C PRO A 137 -9.60 -21.31 5.30
N PRO A 138 -8.58 -20.50 5.62
CA PRO A 138 -7.34 -21.02 6.19
C PRO A 138 -7.61 -21.91 7.41
N ALA A 139 -6.88 -23.03 7.48
CA ALA A 139 -7.10 -24.05 8.48
C ALA A 139 -6.92 -23.53 9.91
N ILE A 140 -7.71 -24.06 10.85
CA ILE A 140 -7.62 -23.75 12.28
C ILE A 140 -6.22 -24.04 12.80
N GLY A 141 -5.65 -23.11 13.56
CA GLY A 141 -4.29 -23.20 14.10
C GLY A 141 -3.20 -22.62 13.19
N THR A 142 -3.52 -22.20 11.96
CA THR A 142 -2.57 -21.49 11.09
C THR A 142 -2.48 -20.00 11.42
N LYS A 143 -1.34 -19.37 11.09
CA LYS A 143 -1.18 -17.91 11.25
C LYS A 143 -2.13 -17.13 10.34
N ASP A 144 -2.41 -17.63 9.14
CA ASP A 144 -3.41 -17.06 8.24
C ASP A 144 -4.79 -17.03 8.87
N ARG A 145 -5.18 -18.12 9.54
CA ARG A 145 -6.46 -18.20 10.25
C ARG A 145 -6.50 -17.23 11.42
N GLU A 146 -5.42 -17.11 12.18
CA GLU A 146 -5.33 -16.14 13.27
C GLU A 146 -5.53 -14.70 12.78
N ILE A 147 -4.90 -14.33 11.66
CA ILE A 147 -5.02 -12.99 11.07
C ILE A 147 -6.42 -12.74 10.52
N LEU A 148 -7.04 -13.74 9.87
CA LEU A 148 -8.45 -13.70 9.45
C LEU A 148 -9.37 -13.43 10.65
N GLU A 149 -9.20 -14.16 11.74
CA GLU A 149 -10.02 -14.00 12.95
C GLU A 149 -9.78 -12.65 13.64
N ILE A 150 -8.54 -12.16 13.68
CA ILE A 150 -8.21 -10.83 14.20
C ILE A 150 -8.91 -9.76 13.38
N LEU A 151 -8.79 -9.79 12.04
CA LEU A 151 -9.30 -8.76 11.17
C LEU A 151 -10.83 -8.72 11.17
N THR A 152 -11.48 -9.88 11.06
CA THR A 152 -12.94 -10.00 11.13
C THR A 152 -13.49 -9.57 12.49
N ARG A 153 -12.85 -9.97 13.60
CA ARG A 153 -13.23 -9.53 14.95
C ARG A 153 -13.04 -8.04 15.15
N MET A 154 -11.93 -7.46 14.69
CA MET A 154 -11.66 -6.02 14.79
C MET A 154 -12.75 -5.21 14.10
N TRP A 155 -13.06 -5.55 12.84
CA TRP A 155 -14.08 -4.83 12.05
C TRP A 155 -15.51 -5.04 12.59
N THR A 156 -15.86 -6.26 13.01
CA THR A 156 -17.19 -6.53 13.57
C THR A 156 -17.40 -5.89 14.95
N ASN A 157 -16.36 -5.81 15.78
CA ASN A 157 -16.43 -5.07 17.04
C ASN A 157 -16.63 -3.58 16.77
N PHE A 158 -15.81 -2.98 15.89
CA PHE A 158 -15.97 -1.57 15.54
C PHE A 158 -17.38 -1.25 15.01
N ALA A 159 -17.96 -2.14 14.20
CA ALA A 159 -19.33 -1.97 13.71
C ALA A 159 -20.40 -2.05 14.81
N LYS A 160 -20.18 -2.87 15.85
CA LYS A 160 -21.15 -3.09 16.94
C LYS A 160 -21.08 -2.05 18.04
N ILE A 161 -19.86 -1.64 18.42
CA ILE A 161 -19.63 -0.87 19.66
C ILE A 161 -18.81 0.41 19.45
N GLY A 162 -18.37 0.70 18.22
CA GLY A 162 -17.48 1.82 17.92
C GLY A 162 -16.08 1.65 18.49
#